data_AF-A0A1V5VIN0-F1
#
_entry.id   AF-A0A1V5VIN0-F1
#
_cell.length_a   1.000
_cell.length_b   1.000
_cell.length_c   1.000
_cell.angle_alpha   90.00
_cell.angle_beta   90.00
_cell.angle_gamma   90.00
#
_symmetry.space_group_name_H-M   'P 1'
#
loop_
_entity.id
_entity.type
_entity.pdbx_description
1 polymer ?
#
loop_
_entity_poly.entity_id
_entity_poly.type
_entity_poly.pdbx_seq_one_letter_code
_entity_poly.pdbx_strand_id
1 'polypeptide(L)' 'MKIISIANRKGGAGKTTTAMNLSVALAKKGKKVLVLDMVPQANLTFSFGIKSSTETMVHVLHAIHALRVNPRPRRKKSK' A
#
# COMPACT_ATOMS: atom_id res chain seq x y z
N MET A 1 -9.52 10.49 6.96
CA MET A 1 -8.86 9.47 6.10
C MET A 1 -9.94 8.58 5.51
N LYS A 2 -9.95 8.31 4.20
CA LYS A 2 -10.97 7.46 3.57
C LYS A 2 -10.37 6.09 3.26
N ILE A 3 -11.05 5.01 3.65
CA ILE A 3 -10.64 3.63 3.40
C ILE A 3 -11.63 3.01 2.42
N ILE A 4 -11.12 2.36 1.38
CA ILE A 4 -11.92 1.68 0.35
C ILE A 4 -11.39 0.24 0.29
N SER A 5 -12.29 -0.73 0.48
CA SER A 5 -11.97 -2.16 0.36
C SER A 5 -12.58 -2.73 -0.91
N ILE A 6 -11.80 -3.48 -1.67
CA ILE A 6 -12.26 -4.18 -2.87
C ILE A 6 -12.12 -5.68 -2.59
N ALA A 7 -13.23 -6.30 -2.19
CA ALA A 7 -13.27 -7.69 -1.76
C ALA A 7 -14.35 -8.46 -2.54
N ASN A 8 -14.00 -9.69 -2.97
CA ASN A 8 -14.88 -10.64 -3.64
C ASN A 8 -14.23 -12.02 -3.57
N ARG A 9 -14.97 -13.05 -3.14
CA ARG A 9 -14.47 -14.43 -2.99
C ARG A 9 -14.20 -15.13 -4.33
N LYS A 10 -14.77 -14.65 -5.44
CA LYS A 10 -14.60 -15.23 -6.79
C LYS A 10 -13.28 -14.81 -7.44
N GLY A 11 -12.53 -15.78 -7.98
CA GLY A 11 -11.36 -15.52 -8.84
C GLY A 11 -11.73 -14.80 -10.15
N GLY A 12 -10.85 -13.98 -10.70
CA GLY A 12 -11.10 -13.28 -11.97
C GLY A 12 -12.15 -12.16 -11.94
N ALA A 13 -12.70 -11.79 -10.77
CA ALA A 13 -13.72 -10.75 -10.63
C ALA A 13 -13.20 -9.29 -10.76
N GLY A 14 -12.00 -9.08 -11.32
CA GLY A 14 -11.44 -7.74 -11.57
C GLY A 14 -10.88 -6.99 -10.35
N LYS A 15 -10.88 -7.55 -9.13
CA LYS A 15 -10.44 -6.87 -7.88
C LYS A 15 -9.11 -6.13 -7.99
N THR A 16 -8.06 -6.82 -8.43
CA THR A 16 -6.70 -6.28 -8.55
C THR A 16 -6.67 -5.15 -9.58
N THR A 17 -7.30 -5.36 -10.73
CA THR A 17 -7.40 -4.37 -11.81
C THR A 17 -8.14 -3.12 -11.35
N THR A 18 -9.24 -3.27 -10.61
CA THR A 18 -9.99 -2.14 -10.05
C THR A 18 -9.18 -1.41 -8.98
N ALA A 19 -8.52 -2.14 -8.06
CA ALA A 19 -7.69 -1.54 -7.02
C ALA A 19 -6.54 -0.71 -7.62
N MET A 20 -5.84 -1.27 -8.60
CA MET A 20 -4.75 -0.58 -9.30
C MET A 20 -5.26 0.70 -9.98
N ASN A 21 -6.25 0.58 -10.87
CA ASN A 21 -6.73 1.73 -11.66
C ASN A 21 -7.35 2.82 -10.78
N LEU A 22 -8.10 2.45 -9.75
CA LEU A 22 -8.66 3.42 -8.80
C LEU A 22 -7.55 4.16 -8.06
N SER A 23 -6.53 3.45 -7.59
CA SER A 23 -5.42 4.08 -6.86
C SER A 23 -4.63 5.07 -7.75
N VAL A 24 -4.34 4.70 -9.00
CA VAL A 24 -3.68 5.57 -9.98
C VAL A 24 -4.55 6.79 -10.30
N ALA A 25 -5.86 6.61 -10.53
CA ALA A 25 -6.76 7.72 -10.80
C ALA A 25 -6.85 8.71 -9.63
N LEU A 26 -6.87 8.22 -8.39
CA LEU A 26 -6.86 9.07 -7.19
C LEU A 26 -5.53 9.80 -7.02
N ALA A 27 -4.41 9.13 -7.27
CA ALA A 27 -3.08 9.74 -7.24
C ALA A 27 -2.95 10.84 -8.30
N LYS A 28 -3.41 10.61 -9.54
CA LYS A 28 -3.47 11.61 -10.62
C LYS A 28 -4.32 12.83 -10.26
N LYS A 29 -5.30 12.69 -9.36
CA LYS A 29 -6.10 13.80 -8.81
C LYS A 29 -5.45 14.47 -7.58
N GLY A 30 -4.16 14.26 -7.35
CA GLY A 30 -3.40 14.88 -6.26
C GLY A 30 -3.69 14.32 -4.86
N LYS A 31 -4.33 13.14 -4.77
CA LYS A 31 -4.59 12.50 -3.47
C LYS A 31 -3.36 11.68 -3.03
N LYS A 32 -3.07 11.70 -1.73
CA LYS A 32 -2.14 10.74 -1.12
C LYS A 32 -2.84 9.39 -1.02
N VAL A 33 -2.30 8.38 -1.69
CA VAL A 33 -2.89 7.05 -1.78
C VAL A 33 -1.92 6.03 -1.19
N LEU A 34 -2.42 5.19 -0.29
CA LEU A 34 -1.76 3.97 0.17
C LEU A 34 -2.57 2.80 -0.38
N VAL A 35 -1.88 1.85 -1.01
CA VAL A 35 -2.47 0.62 -1.52
C VAL A 35 -1.98 -0.55 -0.67
N LEU A 36 -2.89 -1.41 -0.26
CA LEU A 36 -2.59 -2.62 0.50
C LEU A 36 -2.93 -3.83 -0.38
N ASP A 37 -1.92 -4.65 -0.65
CA ASP A 37 -2.08 -5.93 -1.33
C ASP A 37 -2.21 -7.04 -0.27
N MET A 38 -3.38 -7.68 -0.21
CA MET A 38 -3.68 -8.71 0.78
C MET A 38 -3.93 -10.08 0.15
N VAL A 39 -3.57 -10.28 -1.12
CA VAL A 39 -3.64 -11.61 -1.74
C VAL A 39 -2.29 -12.32 -1.62
N PRO A 40 -2.25 -13.62 -1.24
CA PRO A 40 -1.00 -14.38 -1.15
C PRO A 40 -0.14 -14.36 -2.41
N GLN A 41 -0.78 -14.27 -3.58
CA GLN A 41 -0.11 -14.23 -4.89
C GLN A 41 0.50 -12.86 -5.24
N ALA A 42 0.27 -11.83 -4.42
CA ALA A 42 0.82 -10.50 -4.62
C ALA A 42 0.54 -9.87 -6.02
N ASN A 43 -0.60 -10.21 -6.63
CA ASN A 43 -0.93 -9.80 -8.00
C ASN A 43 -0.94 -8.27 -8.17
N LEU A 44 -1.34 -7.52 -7.13
CA LEU A 44 -1.36 -6.05 -7.19
C LEU A 44 0.05 -5.48 -7.13
N THR A 45 0.88 -6.05 -6.25
CA THR A 45 2.30 -5.73 -6.11
C THR A 45 3.04 -5.92 -7.45
N PHE A 46 2.85 -7.08 -8.09
CA PHE A 46 3.43 -7.35 -9.41
C PHE A 46 2.90 -6.44 -10.50
N SER A 47 1.61 -6.07 -10.45
CA SER A 47 1.02 -5.12 -11.41
C SER A 47 1.64 -3.72 -11.32
N PHE A 48 2.22 -3.35 -10.18
CA PHE A 48 3.01 -2.12 -10.02
C PHE A 48 4.49 -2.28 -10.44
N GLY A 49 4.89 -3.44 -10.97
CA GLY A 49 6.26 -3.71 -11.40
C GLY A 49 7.22 -4.08 -10.25
N ILE A 50 6.71 -4.31 -9.03
CA ILE A 50 7.51 -4.72 -7.88
C ILE A 50 7.70 -6.24 -7.95
N LYS A 51 8.89 -6.67 -8.37
CA LYS A 51 9.19 -8.09 -8.68
C LYS A 51 9.65 -8.92 -7.49
N SER A 52 10.23 -8.30 -6.47
CA SER A 52 10.54 -8.94 -5.21
C SER A 52 10.51 -7.90 -4.09
N SER A 53 10.02 -8.32 -2.93
CA SER A 53 10.15 -7.58 -1.68
C SER A 53 10.65 -8.54 -0.63
N THR A 54 11.73 -8.19 0.04
CA THR A 54 12.19 -8.90 1.25
C THR A 54 11.30 -8.55 2.45
N GLU A 55 10.55 -7.45 2.35
CA GLU A 55 9.67 -6.95 3.39
C GLU A 55 8.24 -7.45 3.15
N THR A 56 7.68 -8.09 4.16
CA THR A 56 6.26 -8.46 4.23
C THR A 56 5.46 -7.38 4.96
N MET A 57 4.12 -7.45 4.89
CA MET A 57 3.25 -6.52 5.62
C MET A 57 3.53 -6.51 7.14
N VAL A 58 3.99 -7.63 7.72
CA VAL A 58 4.40 -7.70 9.13
C VAL A 58 5.63 -6.82 9.40
N HIS A 59 6.61 -6.82 8.51
CA HIS A 59 7.79 -5.95 8.62
C HIS A 59 7.38 -4.47 8.61
N VAL A 60 6.47 -4.09 7.72
CA VAL A 60 5.93 -2.73 7.65
C VAL A 60 5.19 -2.36 8.93
N LEU A 61 4.36 -3.26 9.47
CA LEU A 61 3.64 -3.03 10.72
C LEU A 61 4.59 -2.88 11.91
N HIS A 62 5.63 -3.71 12.00
CA HIS A 62 6.66 -3.61 13.03
C HIS A 62 7.43 -2.30 12.94
N ALA A 63 7.81 -1.88 11.72
CA ALA A 63 8.47 -0.61 11.49
C ALA A 63 7.60 0.59 11.91
N ILE A 64 6.30 0.56 11.58
CA ILE A 64 5.35 1.60 12.01
C ILE A 64 5.20 1.61 13.53
N HIS A 65 5.11 0.44 14.16
CA HIS A 65 5.04 0.33 15.62
C HIS A 65 6.30 0.91 16.28
N ALA A 66 7.49 0.52 15.81
CA ALA A 66 8.77 1.04 16.31
C ALA A 66 8.86 2.57 16.16
N LEU A 67 8.41 3.13 15.03
CA LEU A 67 8.37 4.59 14.82
C LEU A 67 7.37 5.31 15.75
N ARG A 68 6.35 4.62 16.27
CA ARG A 68 5.42 5.18 17.26
C ARG A 68 5.98 5.12 18.69
N VAL A 69 6.65 4.01 19.03
CA VAL A 69 7.23 3.81 20.37
C VAL A 69 8.50 4.63 20.56
N ASN A 70 9.33 4.75 19.51
CA ASN A 70 10.58 5.50 19.56
C ASN A 70 10.67 6.44 18.34
N PRO A 71 9.93 7.56 18.35
CA PRO A 71 9.88 8.46 17.21
C PRO A 71 11.26 9.07 16.97
N ARG A 72 11.80 8.90 15.75
CA ARG A 72 13.06 9.53 15.36
C ARG A 72 12.95 11.05 15.59
N PRO A 73 13.99 11.70 16.16
CA PRO A 73 13.96 13.15 16.32
C PRO A 73 13.70 13.81 14.97
N ARG A 74 12.70 14.72 14.93
CA ARG A 74 12.35 15.45 13.72
C ARG A 74 13.61 16.12 13.18
N ARG A 75 14.09 15.68 12.01
CA ARG A 75 15.12 16.42 11.26
C ARG A 75 14.61 17.84 11.07
N LYS A 76 15.23 18.82 11.75
CA LYS A 76 15.01 20.23 11.45
C LYS A 76 15.34 20.41 9.97
N LYS A 77 14.37 20.85 9.17
CA LYS A 77 14.64 21.27 7.79
C LYS A 77 15.70 22.37 7.91
N SER A 78 16.89 22.11 7.37
CA SER A 78 17.87 23.16 7.09
C SER A 78 17.16 24.19 6.22
N LYS A 79 17.18 25.45 6.68
CA LYS A 79 16.70 26.60 5.94
C LYS A 79 17.52 26.77 4.66
#